data_AF-A0AAE0LPL8-F1
#
_entry.id   AF-A0AAE0LPL8-F1
#
_cell.length_a   1.000
_cell.length_b   1.000
_cell.length_c   1.000
_cell.angle_alpha   90.00
_cell.angle_beta   90.00
_cell.angle_gamma   90.00
#
_symmetry.space_group_name_H-M   'P 1'
#
loop_
_entity.id
_entity.type
_entity.pdbx_description
1 polymer ?
#
loop_
_entity_poly.entity_id
_entity_poly.type
_entity_poly.pdbx_seq_one_letter_code
_entity_poly.pdbx_strand_id
1 'polypeptide(L)'
;MAFMVRHSSGLICTPLPATRAAALALPAMVAVSQDPRGTAYTVSVDAADPSVTTGISARDRALVCRALADDKATPAEFRRPGHVFPLRAREGGVRQRPGHTEAAVDLCRLAGKKPVGVICELVDDGVEVPGRAVREEPGMLRGEACIAFARKWGLKVCTIADMVAYLEKVEGKIEVNGS
;
A
#
# COMPACT_ATOMS: atom_id res chain seq x y z
N MET A 1 3.11 10.78 5.69
CA MET A 1 1.84 10.17 6.14
C MET A 1 0.69 11.16 6.14
N ALA A 2 0.75 12.31 6.83
CA ALA A 2 -0.38 13.27 6.84
C ALA A 2 -0.81 13.70 5.42
N PHE A 3 0.14 14.04 4.54
CA PHE A 3 -0.13 14.33 3.12
C PHE A 3 -0.82 13.16 2.40
N MET A 4 -0.33 11.94 2.61
CA MET A 4 -0.92 10.74 2.02
C MET A 4 -2.39 10.60 2.43
N VAL A 5 -2.67 10.71 3.74
CA VAL A 5 -4.03 10.66 4.28
C VAL A 5 -4.92 11.76 3.71
N ARG A 6 -4.41 12.99 3.55
CA ARG A 6 -5.20 14.13 3.04
C ARG A 6 -5.62 13.92 1.59
N HIS A 7 -4.82 13.25 0.77
CA HIS A 7 -5.00 13.16 -0.67
C HIS A 7 -5.36 11.76 -1.16
N SER A 8 -5.69 10.85 -0.24
CA SER A 8 -6.03 9.47 -0.58
C SER A 8 -7.37 9.06 0.02
N SER A 9 -7.77 7.81 -0.23
CA SER A 9 -8.94 7.19 0.41
C SER A 9 -8.85 7.10 1.95
N GLY A 10 -7.66 7.32 2.51
CA GLY A 10 -7.38 7.22 3.94
C GLY A 10 -7.18 5.77 4.44
N LEU A 11 -7.45 4.75 3.63
CA LEU A 11 -7.18 3.34 3.92
C LEU A 11 -5.71 3.02 3.64
N ILE A 12 -4.87 3.28 4.64
CA ILE A 12 -3.41 3.14 4.49
C ILE A 12 -3.02 1.67 4.53
N CYS A 13 -2.52 1.19 3.40
CA CYS A 13 -2.08 -0.18 3.21
C CYS A 13 -0.55 -0.27 3.15
N THR A 14 0.03 -1.38 3.60
CA THR A 14 1.50 -1.60 3.60
C THR A 14 1.87 -2.89 2.87
N PRO A 15 2.12 -2.83 1.56
CA PRO A 15 2.57 -4.00 0.81
C PRO A 15 3.91 -4.53 1.31
N LEU A 16 3.99 -5.85 1.51
CA LEU A 16 5.18 -6.56 1.96
C LEU A 16 5.22 -8.00 1.41
N PRO A 17 6.41 -8.62 1.30
CA PRO A 17 6.54 -10.03 0.93
C PRO A 17 5.80 -10.97 1.86
N ALA A 18 5.32 -12.09 1.32
CA ALA A 18 4.72 -13.15 2.14
C ALA A 18 5.66 -13.67 3.25
N THR A 19 6.98 -13.71 2.99
CA THR A 19 7.99 -14.09 3.99
C THR A 19 8.04 -13.10 5.15
N ARG A 20 7.93 -11.79 4.88
CA ARG A 20 7.86 -10.77 5.92
C ARG A 20 6.56 -10.87 6.73
N ALA A 21 5.43 -11.16 6.07
CA ALA A 21 4.17 -11.39 6.76
C ALA A 21 4.27 -12.60 7.72
N ALA A 22 4.90 -13.69 7.26
CA ALA A 22 5.11 -14.88 8.07
C ALA A 22 6.03 -14.60 9.28
N ALA A 23 7.16 -13.91 9.06
CA ALA A 23 8.10 -13.54 10.13
C ALA A 23 7.45 -12.68 11.22
N LEU A 24 6.48 -11.84 10.85
CA LEU A 24 5.76 -10.96 11.77
C LEU A 24 4.43 -11.55 12.27
N ALA A 25 4.13 -12.82 11.97
CA ALA A 25 2.87 -13.49 12.28
C ALA A 25 1.64 -12.64 11.90
N LEU A 26 1.59 -12.24 10.62
CA LEU A 26 0.49 -11.49 10.01
C LEU A 26 -0.35 -12.44 9.13
N PRO A 27 -1.27 -13.24 9.71
CA PRO A 27 -2.14 -14.12 8.93
C PRO A 27 -3.07 -13.31 8.03
N ALA A 28 -3.59 -13.96 6.98
CA ALA A 28 -4.63 -13.37 6.13
C ALA A 28 -5.84 -12.94 6.98
N MET A 29 -6.48 -11.84 6.60
CA MET A 29 -7.64 -11.31 7.31
C MET A 29 -8.83 -12.28 7.29
N VAL A 30 -9.01 -12.98 6.17
CA VAL A 30 -10.06 -13.98 5.97
C VAL A 30 -9.47 -15.26 5.37
N ALA A 31 -10.04 -16.41 5.71
CA ALA A 31 -9.57 -17.70 5.22
C ALA A 31 -9.86 -17.90 3.71
N VAL A 32 -11.05 -17.48 3.25
CA VAL A 32 -11.48 -17.52 1.85
C VAL A 32 -11.85 -16.12 1.41
N SER A 33 -11.01 -15.52 0.56
CA SER A 33 -11.26 -14.16 0.06
C SER A 33 -12.35 -14.16 -1.00
N GLN A 34 -13.30 -13.23 -0.88
CA GLN A 34 -14.30 -12.93 -1.90
C GLN A 34 -13.95 -11.66 -2.70
N ASP A 35 -12.78 -11.05 -2.45
CA ASP A 35 -12.30 -9.93 -3.24
C ASP A 35 -12.03 -10.42 -4.67
N PRO A 36 -12.67 -9.84 -5.72
CA PRO A 36 -12.52 -10.30 -7.09
C PRO A 36 -11.10 -10.13 -7.64
N ARG A 37 -10.28 -9.24 -7.05
CA ARG A 37 -8.86 -9.04 -7.36
C ARG A 37 -7.92 -9.77 -6.39
N GLY A 38 -8.49 -10.47 -5.41
CA GLY A 38 -7.74 -11.21 -4.40
C GLY A 38 -6.75 -10.34 -3.63
N THR A 39 -7.13 -9.11 -3.26
CA THR A 39 -6.27 -8.24 -2.45
C THR A 39 -5.95 -8.94 -1.13
N ALA A 40 -4.67 -9.25 -0.91
CA ALA A 40 -4.25 -10.16 0.14
C ALA A 40 -4.02 -9.43 1.48
N TYR A 41 -5.10 -8.89 2.06
CA TYR A 41 -5.08 -8.28 3.37
C TYR A 41 -4.63 -9.28 4.45
N THR A 42 -3.76 -8.82 5.35
CA THR A 42 -3.53 -9.48 6.64
C THR A 42 -4.46 -8.88 7.70
N VAL A 43 -4.44 -9.45 8.91
CA VAL A 43 -4.95 -8.73 10.09
C VAL A 43 -4.32 -7.33 10.15
N SER A 44 -5.13 -6.31 10.45
CA SER A 44 -4.65 -4.94 10.58
C SER A 44 -3.81 -4.76 11.84
N VAL A 45 -2.94 -3.75 11.84
CA VAL A 45 -1.96 -3.56 12.92
C VAL A 45 -1.80 -2.11 13.35
N ASP A 46 -1.48 -1.96 14.64
CA ASP A 46 -0.85 -0.77 15.23
C ASP A 46 0.49 -1.16 15.86
N ALA A 47 1.33 -0.19 16.18
CA ALA A 47 2.63 -0.46 16.78
C ALA A 47 2.43 -0.58 18.30
N ALA A 48 3.06 -1.60 18.89
CA ALA A 48 3.10 -1.80 20.34
C ALA A 48 4.15 -0.90 20.99
N ASP A 49 4.12 0.40 20.66
CA ASP A 49 5.06 1.40 21.13
C ASP A 49 4.40 2.32 22.18
N PRO A 50 5.14 2.77 23.23
CA PRO A 50 4.60 3.65 24.28
C PRO A 50 4.08 4.99 23.77
N SER A 51 4.56 5.47 22.63
CA SER A 51 4.16 6.75 22.03
C SER A 51 2.90 6.67 21.18
N VAL A 52 2.42 5.45 20.86
CA VAL A 52 1.17 5.24 20.15
C VAL A 52 0.01 5.49 21.09
N THR A 53 -0.90 6.36 20.64
CA THR A 53 -2.11 6.70 21.39
C THR A 53 -3.26 5.82 20.90
N THR A 54 -4.01 6.30 19.92
CA THR A 54 -5.15 5.59 19.33
C THR A 54 -4.79 4.85 18.05
N GLY A 55 -3.58 5.01 17.51
CA GLY A 55 -3.14 4.30 16.29
C GLY A 55 -3.51 4.99 14.98
N ILE A 56 -4.59 5.78 14.93
CA ILE A 56 -5.11 6.36 13.68
C ILE A 56 -4.37 7.61 13.20
N SER A 57 -3.63 8.27 14.10
CA SER A 57 -2.94 9.53 13.78
C SER A 57 -1.94 9.34 12.64
N ALA A 58 -1.62 10.41 11.92
CA ALA A 58 -0.60 10.34 10.88
C ALA A 58 0.78 9.94 11.44
N ARG A 59 1.08 10.29 12.71
CA ARG A 59 2.31 9.89 13.39
C ARG A 59 2.31 8.38 13.68
N ASP A 60 1.21 7.89 14.24
CA ASP A 60 1.05 6.52 14.71
C ASP A 60 1.07 5.56 13.50
N ARG A 61 0.28 5.84 12.46
CA ARG A 61 0.29 5.05 11.21
C ARG A 61 1.65 5.06 10.52
N ALA A 62 2.38 6.17 10.57
CA ALA A 62 3.74 6.22 10.02
C ALA A 62 4.73 5.37 10.84
N LEU A 63 4.56 5.33 12.17
CA LEU A 63 5.39 4.51 13.04
C LEU A 63 5.20 3.02 12.75
N VAL A 64 3.96 2.58 12.60
CA VAL A 64 3.64 1.20 12.20
C VAL A 64 4.31 0.82 10.88
N CYS A 65 4.22 1.68 9.86
CA CYS A 65 4.86 1.42 8.56
C CYS A 65 6.38 1.25 8.68
N ARG A 66 7.03 2.05 9.54
CA ARG A 66 8.48 1.93 9.79
C ARG A 66 8.83 0.66 10.56
N ALA A 67 8.06 0.32 11.60
CA ALA A 67 8.25 -0.92 12.37
C ALA A 67 8.08 -2.16 11.48
N LEU A 68 7.06 -2.18 10.61
CA LEU A 68 6.86 -3.26 9.63
C LEU A 68 8.06 -3.44 8.70
N ALA A 69 8.83 -2.38 8.42
CA ALA A 69 10.02 -2.41 7.57
C ALA A 69 11.33 -2.73 8.32
N ASP A 70 11.35 -2.74 9.66
CA ASP A 70 12.55 -2.94 10.46
C ASP A 70 12.92 -4.44 10.55
N ASP A 71 14.11 -4.85 10.08
CA ASP A 71 14.55 -6.25 10.11
C ASP A 71 14.50 -6.87 11.51
N LYS A 72 14.64 -6.06 12.57
CA LYS A 72 14.64 -6.53 13.96
C LYS A 72 13.24 -6.71 14.53
N ALA A 73 12.21 -6.21 13.83
CA ALA A 73 10.85 -6.24 14.33
C ALA A 73 10.38 -7.67 14.55
N THR A 74 9.73 -7.88 15.68
CA THR A 74 9.14 -9.17 16.08
C THR A 74 7.62 -9.06 16.09
N PRO A 75 6.88 -10.20 16.10
CA PRO A 75 5.43 -10.17 16.21
C PRO A 75 4.89 -9.36 17.40
N ALA A 76 5.65 -9.28 18.49
CA ALA A 76 5.28 -8.56 19.72
C ALA A 76 5.25 -7.03 19.55
N GLU A 77 5.90 -6.49 18.51
CA GLU A 77 5.91 -5.05 18.22
C GLU A 77 4.62 -4.56 17.57
N PHE A 78 3.63 -5.44 17.35
CA PHE A 78 2.38 -5.10 16.69
C PHE A 78 1.17 -5.49 17.54
N ARG A 79 0.22 -4.57 17.68
CA ARG A 79 -1.13 -4.82 18.20
C ARG A 79 -2.02 -5.26 17.04
N ARG A 80 -2.93 -6.21 17.27
CA ARG A 80 -3.84 -6.79 16.28
C ARG A 80 -5.24 -6.87 16.91
N PRO A 81 -6.30 -6.29 16.31
CA PRO A 81 -6.30 -5.46 15.10
C PRO A 81 -5.65 -4.08 15.34
N GLY A 82 -5.59 -3.25 14.29
CA GLY A 82 -5.18 -1.85 14.33
C GLY A 82 -5.60 -1.06 13.08
N HIS A 83 -4.89 0.04 12.79
CA HIS A 83 -5.34 1.06 11.82
C HIS A 83 -4.53 1.12 10.51
N VAL A 84 -3.54 0.25 10.36
CA VAL A 84 -2.76 0.07 9.13
C VAL A 84 -3.00 -1.35 8.60
N PHE A 85 -3.06 -1.49 7.28
CA PHE A 85 -3.49 -2.72 6.60
C PHE A 85 -2.36 -3.35 5.78
N PRO A 86 -1.59 -4.30 6.33
CA PRO A 86 -0.56 -4.96 5.54
C PRO A 86 -1.16 -5.81 4.42
N LEU A 87 -0.50 -5.79 3.27
CA LEU A 87 -0.89 -6.53 2.08
C LEU A 87 0.24 -7.46 1.66
N ARG A 88 -0.07 -8.74 1.44
CA ARG A 88 0.91 -9.72 0.98
C ARG A 88 1.08 -9.64 -0.53
N ALA A 89 2.27 -9.23 -0.98
CA ALA A 89 2.63 -9.30 -2.39
C ALA A 89 2.84 -10.76 -2.83
N ARG A 90 2.50 -11.04 -4.09
CA ARG A 90 2.87 -12.30 -4.76
C ARG A 90 4.38 -12.34 -5.03
N GLU A 91 4.96 -13.54 -5.01
CA GLU A 91 6.41 -13.73 -5.14
C GLU A 91 6.95 -13.29 -6.51
N GLY A 92 6.19 -13.51 -7.59
CA GLY A 92 6.56 -13.06 -8.93
C GLY A 92 6.36 -11.56 -9.19
N GLY A 93 5.99 -10.78 -8.16
CA GLY A 93 5.86 -9.32 -8.25
C GLY A 93 4.86 -8.88 -9.31
N VAL A 94 5.10 -7.70 -9.91
CA VAL A 94 4.16 -7.11 -10.88
C VAL A 94 3.99 -7.94 -12.16
N ARG A 95 4.98 -8.79 -12.47
CA ARG A 95 4.92 -9.72 -13.60
C ARG A 95 3.93 -10.86 -13.38
N GLN A 96 3.69 -11.24 -12.11
CA GLN A 96 2.70 -12.26 -11.76
C GLN A 96 1.33 -11.65 -11.49
N ARG A 97 1.28 -10.53 -10.76
CA ARG A 97 0.05 -9.79 -10.47
C ARG A 97 0.31 -8.30 -10.68
N PRO A 98 -0.23 -7.65 -11.72
CA PRO A 98 0.00 -6.24 -11.99
C PRO A 98 -0.86 -5.34 -11.08
N GLY A 99 -0.68 -5.48 -9.76
CA GLY A 99 -1.37 -4.70 -8.73
C GLY A 99 -0.45 -3.72 -8.01
N HIS A 100 -1.05 -2.71 -7.35
CA HIS A 100 -0.31 -1.73 -6.54
C HIS A 100 0.45 -2.37 -5.37
N THR A 101 -0.04 -3.50 -4.86
CA THR A 101 0.65 -4.29 -3.82
C THR A 101 2.01 -4.74 -4.31
N GLU A 102 2.06 -5.41 -5.44
CA GLU A 102 3.30 -5.90 -6.04
C GLU A 102 4.19 -4.74 -6.49
N ALA A 103 3.62 -3.71 -7.12
CA ALA A 103 4.36 -2.56 -7.61
C ALA A 103 5.12 -1.83 -6.49
N ALA A 104 4.52 -1.72 -5.30
CA ALA A 104 5.18 -1.11 -4.15
C ALA A 104 6.39 -1.94 -3.65
N VAL A 105 6.26 -3.27 -3.59
CA VAL A 105 7.35 -4.16 -3.19
C VAL A 105 8.47 -4.17 -4.23
N ASP A 106 8.13 -4.21 -5.52
CA ASP A 106 9.10 -4.14 -6.61
C ASP A 106 9.83 -2.79 -6.65
N LEU A 107 9.14 -1.67 -6.42
CA LEU A 107 9.80 -0.36 -6.28
C LEU A 107 10.79 -0.34 -5.12
N CYS A 108 10.44 -0.91 -3.96
CA CYS A 108 11.37 -1.03 -2.84
C CYS A 108 12.61 -1.82 -3.24
N ARG A 109 12.44 -2.97 -3.93
CA ARG A 109 13.53 -3.81 -4.40
C ARG A 109 14.44 -3.08 -5.40
N LEU A 110 13.85 -2.46 -6.42
CA LEU A 110 14.59 -1.70 -7.45
C LEU A 110 15.37 -0.51 -6.87
N ALA A 111 14.88 0.08 -5.78
CA ALA A 111 15.52 1.20 -5.10
C ALA A 111 16.48 0.76 -3.96
N GLY A 112 16.73 -0.54 -3.76
CA GLY A 112 17.58 -1.05 -2.69
C GLY A 112 17.06 -0.75 -1.29
N LYS A 113 15.73 -0.71 -1.11
CA LYS A 113 15.05 -0.43 0.16
C LYS A 113 14.54 -1.72 0.81
N LYS A 114 14.15 -1.61 2.09
CA LYS A 114 13.39 -2.67 2.76
C LYS A 114 12.11 -2.94 1.97
N PRO A 115 11.72 -4.21 1.77
CA PRO A 115 10.61 -4.57 0.87
C PRO A 115 9.26 -4.33 1.56
N VAL A 116 9.04 -3.14 2.12
CA VAL A 116 7.77 -2.74 2.75
C VAL A 116 7.42 -1.37 2.21
N GLY A 117 6.41 -1.34 1.35
CA GLY A 117 5.87 -0.12 0.78
C GLY A 117 4.71 0.43 1.60
N VAL A 118 4.23 1.61 1.24
CA VAL A 118 2.97 2.19 1.73
C VAL A 118 2.18 2.67 0.53
N ILE A 119 0.93 2.23 0.40
CA ILE A 119 0.04 2.61 -0.71
C ILE A 119 -1.32 3.06 -0.18
N CYS A 120 -1.98 3.92 -0.93
CA CYS A 120 -3.35 4.33 -0.73
C CYS A 120 -3.83 5.01 -2.03
N GLU A 121 -5.08 4.79 -2.42
CA GLU A 121 -5.61 5.27 -3.69
C GLU A 121 -5.83 6.78 -3.66
N LEU A 122 -5.48 7.48 -4.75
CA LEU A 122 -5.82 8.88 -4.93
C LEU A 122 -7.31 9.02 -5.26
N VAL A 123 -8.03 9.72 -4.38
CA VAL A 123 -9.46 10.02 -4.56
C VAL A 123 -9.64 11.41 -5.17
N ASP A 124 -10.73 11.59 -5.90
CA ASP A 124 -11.26 12.91 -6.20
C ASP A 124 -12.22 13.28 -5.07
N ASP A 125 -11.84 14.25 -4.23
CA ASP A 125 -12.65 14.67 -3.09
C ASP A 125 -13.85 15.55 -3.48
N GLY A 126 -14.03 15.80 -4.79
CA GLY A 126 -15.14 16.57 -5.33
C GLY A 126 -15.07 18.05 -4.96
N VAL A 127 -16.14 18.76 -5.29
CA VAL A 127 -16.23 20.20 -5.03
C VAL A 127 -16.79 20.44 -3.63
N GLU A 128 -16.15 21.37 -2.90
CA GLU A 128 -16.63 21.80 -1.60
C GLU A 128 -17.93 22.61 -1.74
N VAL A 129 -18.93 22.27 -0.91
CA VAL A 129 -20.18 23.04 -0.83
C VAL A 129 -20.13 23.92 0.42
N PRO A 130 -20.02 25.27 0.29
CA PRO A 130 -19.83 26.15 1.43
C PRO A 130 -20.91 25.99 2.50
N GLY A 131 -20.48 25.82 3.76
CA GLY A 131 -21.36 25.67 4.90
C GLY A 131 -22.11 24.33 4.97
N ARG A 132 -21.79 23.35 4.12
CA ARG A 132 -22.43 22.03 4.14
C ARG A 132 -21.41 20.90 4.33
N ALA A 133 -21.82 19.87 5.07
CA ALA A 133 -21.03 18.66 5.29
C ALA A 133 -21.15 17.66 4.12
N VAL A 134 -21.11 18.16 2.87
CA VAL A 134 -21.17 17.36 1.65
C VAL A 134 -20.14 17.83 0.64
N ARG A 135 -19.74 16.92 -0.26
CA ARG A 135 -18.93 17.19 -1.46
C ARG A 135 -19.76 16.83 -2.68
N GLU A 136 -19.72 17.66 -3.71
CA GLU A 136 -20.38 17.37 -4.99
C GLU A 136 -19.42 16.66 -5.93
N GLU A 137 -19.92 15.70 -6.70
CA GLU A 137 -19.17 14.97 -7.72
C GLU A 137 -17.90 14.23 -7.23
N PRO A 138 -17.92 13.51 -6.10
CA PRO A 138 -16.74 12.75 -5.65
C PRO A 138 -16.44 11.57 -6.58
N GLY A 139 -15.19 11.13 -6.58
CA GLY A 139 -14.77 10.01 -7.42
C GLY A 139 -13.35 9.53 -7.15
N MET A 140 -12.71 9.02 -8.20
CA MET A 140 -11.31 8.60 -8.18
C MET A 140 -10.55 9.40 -9.22
N LEU A 141 -9.35 9.88 -8.90
CA LEU A 141 -8.49 10.47 -9.91
C LEU A 141 -8.08 9.41 -10.95
N ARG A 142 -8.05 9.80 -12.23
CA ARG A 142 -7.71 8.91 -13.34
C ARG A 142 -6.77 9.58 -14.34
N GLY A 143 -5.92 8.77 -14.99
CA GLY A 143 -5.12 9.18 -16.15
C GLY A 143 -4.41 10.52 -15.99
N GLU A 144 -4.74 11.49 -16.85
CA GLU A 144 -4.16 12.84 -16.85
C GLU A 144 -4.36 13.58 -15.52
N ALA A 145 -5.44 13.34 -14.79
CA ALA A 145 -5.65 13.97 -13.48
C ALA A 145 -4.62 13.47 -12.44
N CYS A 146 -4.24 12.19 -12.50
CA CYS A 146 -3.16 11.64 -11.67
C CYS A 146 -1.79 12.22 -12.07
N ILE A 147 -1.56 12.42 -13.37
CA ILE A 147 -0.33 13.06 -13.89
C ILE A 147 -0.26 14.52 -13.43
N ALA A 148 -1.36 15.26 -13.53
CA ALA A 148 -1.46 16.63 -13.05
C ALA A 148 -1.25 16.73 -11.53
N PHE A 149 -1.83 15.82 -10.75
CA PHE A 149 -1.59 15.71 -9.32
C PHE A 149 -0.10 15.50 -9.02
N ALA A 150 0.56 14.56 -9.71
CA ALA A 150 1.97 14.29 -9.52
C ALA A 150 2.83 15.53 -9.82
N ARG A 151 2.57 16.22 -10.94
CA ARG A 151 3.27 17.47 -11.31
C ARG A 151 3.06 18.57 -10.26
N LYS A 152 1.82 18.79 -9.81
CA LYS A 152 1.48 19.78 -8.78
C LYS A 152 2.32 19.62 -7.51
N TRP A 153 2.60 18.38 -7.13
CA TRP A 153 3.32 18.05 -5.89
C TRP A 153 4.79 17.66 -6.12
N GLY A 154 5.33 17.82 -7.32
CA GLY A 154 6.73 17.48 -7.63
C GLY A 154 7.06 15.99 -7.54
N LEU A 155 6.06 15.11 -7.73
CA LEU A 155 6.19 13.67 -7.66
C LEU A 155 6.44 13.06 -9.06
N LYS A 156 7.13 11.92 -9.09
CA LYS A 156 7.17 11.07 -10.29
C LYS A 156 5.87 10.29 -10.42
N VAL A 157 5.49 9.99 -11.66
CA VAL A 157 4.33 9.17 -12.01
C VAL A 157 4.74 8.19 -13.10
N CYS A 158 4.26 6.96 -13.01
CA CYS A 158 4.53 5.88 -13.96
C CYS A 158 3.31 4.95 -14.03
N THR A 159 3.36 3.99 -14.95
CA THR A 159 2.35 2.92 -15.03
C THR A 159 2.93 1.59 -14.53
N ILE A 160 2.07 0.72 -14.00
CA ILE A 160 2.48 -0.66 -13.68
C ILE A 160 2.88 -1.40 -14.97
N ALA A 161 2.25 -1.11 -16.10
CA ALA A 161 2.61 -1.69 -17.39
C ALA A 161 4.05 -1.37 -17.80
N ASP A 162 4.51 -0.11 -17.62
CA ASP A 162 5.90 0.27 -17.88
C ASP A 162 6.87 -0.41 -16.90
N MET A 163 6.46 -0.60 -15.64
CA MET A 163 7.26 -1.32 -14.66
C MET A 163 7.41 -2.80 -15.02
N VAL A 164 6.33 -3.45 -15.48
CA VAL A 164 6.38 -4.81 -16.01
C VAL A 164 7.33 -4.88 -17.20
N ALA A 165 7.17 -3.98 -18.18
CA ALA A 165 8.04 -3.94 -19.36
C ALA A 165 9.52 -3.70 -19.01
N TYR A 166 9.80 -2.89 -17.98
CA TYR A 166 11.15 -2.69 -17.45
C TYR A 166 11.71 -3.98 -16.84
N LEU A 167 10.94 -4.64 -15.96
CA LEU A 167 11.38 -5.87 -15.30
C LEU A 167 11.54 -7.03 -16.27
N GLU A 168 10.68 -7.15 -17.28
CA GLU A 168 10.84 -8.18 -18.31
C GLU A 168 12.13 -8.01 -19.13
N LYS A 169 12.58 -6.77 -19.35
CA LYS A 169 13.86 -6.50 -20.03
C LYS A 169 15.07 -6.90 -19.17
N VAL A 170 14.98 -6.72 -17.86
CA VAL A 170 16.09 -6.96 -16.92
C VAL A 170 16.15 -8.41 -16.46
N GLU A 171 14.99 -9.02 -16.22
CA GLU A 171 14.85 -10.31 -15.53
C GLU A 171 14.13 -11.38 -16.37
N GLY A 172 13.70 -11.03 -17.58
CA GLY A 172 12.91 -11.92 -18.44
C GLY A 172 11.43 -11.96 -18.08
N LYS A 173 10.66 -12.58 -18.99
CA LYS A 173 9.25 -12.88 -18.78
C LYS A 173 9.10 -14.07 -17.84
N ILE A 174 8.02 -14.09 -17.07
CA ILE A 174 7.64 -15.27 -16.29
C ILE A 174 6.48 -15.99 -17.00
N GLU A 175 6.44 -17.31 -16.89
CA GLU A 175 5.24 -18.06 -17.24
C GLU A 175 4.18 -17.80 -16.15
N VAL A 176 3.15 -17.05 -16.50
CA VAL A 176 1.98 -16.87 -15.62
C VAL A 176 1.01 -18.00 -15.94
N ASN A 177 1.09 -19.10 -15.20
CA ASN A 177 0.11 -20.19 -15.33
C ASN A 177 -1.26 -19.72 -14.83
N GLY A 178 -2.21 -19.58 -15.76
CA GLY A 178 -3.65 -19.45 -15.48
C GLY A 178 -4.14 -18.02 -15.24
N SER A 179 -4.73 -17.42 -16.29
CA SER A 179 -5.76 -16.39 -16.18
C SER A 179 -7.13 -17.02 -16.05
#